data_AF-A0A969JZX0-F1
#
_entry.id   AF-A0A969JZX0-F1
#
_cell.length_a   1.000
_cell.length_b   1.000
_cell.length_c   1.000
_cell.angle_alpha   90.00
_cell.angle_beta   90.00
_cell.angle_gamma   90.00
#
_symmetry.space_group_name_H-M   'P 1'
#
loop_
_entity.id
_entity.type
_entity.pdbx_description
1 polymer ?
#
loop_
_entity_poly.entity_id
_entity_poly.type
_entity_poly.pdbx_seq_one_letter_code
_entity_poly.pdbx_strand_id
1 'polypeptide(L)'
;MPQATRKPPSTIGYIDQVRQALNRFQEPEWLGQNSPLAAPYFLGTIQANKMTPVEQGQALQTALQTAVTTLWPGELPTNRDTLLEIVNEDRLVRGHKGPHYLFLLLELRYFRRYFEPHMQPRADNDIAVCDFLNISRASYFNHLKVAQEALGQKLLDSVRPTLRLERPLQTQSPLINREPLLTACLADLQMGRSVALLGAGGVGKTSCAAAIAQRWPHQPIFWYTVRPAFNDRLDCLLFSLGYYLYQQGASGLWQQLIADNGRVENPDLALAQLRGDLTQLPAPPLICIDELDVIYAQAELQTSGQLQIREFIAGLNLVTPLLLIGQQPPP
;
A
#
# COMPACT_ATOMS: atom_id res chain seq x y z
N MET A 1 -20.04 1.14 42.13
CA MET A 1 -18.89 0.56 41.41
C MET A 1 -18.58 1.43 40.21
N PRO A 2 -17.40 2.05 40.11
CA PRO A 2 -17.07 2.92 38.99
C PRO A 2 -16.78 2.07 37.75
N GLN A 3 -17.51 2.33 36.67
CA GLN A 3 -17.30 1.72 35.36
C GLN A 3 -15.93 2.13 34.83
N ALA A 4 -15.07 1.14 34.59
CA ALA A 4 -13.82 1.34 33.89
C ALA A 4 -14.13 1.83 32.47
N THR A 5 -13.87 3.11 32.23
CA THR A 5 -13.83 3.70 30.89
C THR A 5 -12.72 2.98 30.11
N ARG A 6 -13.10 1.97 29.32
CA ARG A 6 -12.22 1.40 28.29
C ARG A 6 -11.83 2.57 27.37
N LYS A 7 -10.54 2.94 27.42
CA LYS A 7 -9.94 3.78 26.38
C LYS A 7 -10.23 3.13 25.03
N PRO A 8 -10.67 3.88 24.00
CA PRO A 8 -10.77 3.33 22.65
C PRO A 8 -9.38 2.80 22.23
N PRO A 9 -9.31 1.72 21.43
CA PRO A 9 -8.04 1.22 20.92
C PRO A 9 -7.34 2.36 20.19
N SER A 10 -6.14 2.70 20.64
CA SER A 10 -5.31 3.71 19.98
C SER A 10 -4.98 3.21 18.58
N THR A 11 -5.49 3.89 17.56
CA THR A 11 -5.22 3.64 16.14
C THR A 11 -3.71 3.67 15.90
N ILE A 12 -3.12 2.50 15.63
CA ILE A 12 -1.68 2.34 15.36
C ILE A 12 -1.44 2.76 13.91
N GLY A 13 -0.64 3.80 13.66
CA GLY A 13 -0.36 4.29 12.30
C GLY A 13 0.54 3.35 11.49
N TYR A 14 0.60 3.53 10.17
CA TYR A 14 1.46 2.73 9.27
C TYR A 14 2.92 2.66 9.75
N ILE A 15 3.50 3.77 10.18
CA ILE A 15 4.88 3.82 10.70
C ILE A 15 5.03 3.03 12.00
N ASP A 16 3.99 2.96 12.83
CA ASP A 16 4.02 2.14 14.03
C ASP A 16 3.95 0.64 13.69
N GLN A 17 3.25 0.26 12.61
CA GLN A 17 3.30 -1.12 12.09
C GLN A 17 4.67 -1.48 11.53
N VAL A 18 5.33 -0.57 10.81
CA VAL A 18 6.72 -0.76 10.37
C VAL A 18 7.63 -0.93 11.58
N ARG A 19 7.47 -0.10 12.62
CA ARG A 19 8.23 -0.23 13.87
C ARG A 19 7.98 -1.57 14.55
N GLN A 20 6.73 -2.01 14.63
CA GLN A 20 6.36 -3.28 15.25
C GLN A 20 6.97 -4.47 14.49
N ALA A 21 6.90 -4.45 13.16
CA ALA A 21 7.53 -5.44 12.30
C ALA A 21 9.05 -5.46 12.47
N LEU A 22 9.71 -4.30 12.56
CA LEU A 22 11.15 -4.22 12.80
C LEU A 22 11.56 -4.77 14.18
N ASN A 23 10.79 -4.47 15.23
CA ASN A 23 11.05 -5.00 16.57
C ASN A 23 10.92 -6.53 16.65
N ARG A 24 10.11 -7.11 15.75
CA ARG A 24 9.86 -8.55 15.63
C ARG A 24 10.51 -9.13 14.36
N PHE A 25 11.51 -8.45 13.81
CA PHE A 25 12.07 -8.78 12.50
C PHE A 25 12.61 -10.21 12.44
N GLN A 26 13.11 -10.77 13.56
CA GLN A 26 13.65 -12.13 13.63
C GLN A 26 12.59 -13.22 13.91
N GLU A 27 11.32 -12.85 14.02
CA GLU A 27 10.20 -13.75 14.37
C GLU A 27 9.23 -13.91 13.18
N PRO A 28 9.59 -14.68 12.14
CA PRO A 28 8.78 -14.77 10.91
C PRO A 28 7.36 -15.31 11.17
N GLU A 29 7.20 -16.27 12.08
CA GLU A 29 5.86 -16.75 12.45
C GLU A 29 4.99 -15.64 13.04
N TRP A 30 5.55 -14.84 13.96
CA TRP A 30 4.82 -13.72 14.55
C TRP A 30 4.45 -12.70 13.48
N LEU A 31 5.40 -12.38 12.58
CA LEU A 31 5.16 -11.43 11.49
C LEU A 31 4.00 -11.88 10.60
N GLY A 32 3.97 -13.12 10.13
CA GLY A 32 2.86 -13.56 9.27
C GLY A 32 1.52 -13.65 9.97
N GLN A 33 1.48 -14.00 11.26
CA GLN A 33 0.23 -14.09 12.00
C GLN A 33 -0.35 -12.72 12.40
N ASN A 34 0.53 -11.75 12.70
CA ASN A 34 0.14 -10.53 13.43
C ASN A 34 0.43 -9.23 12.66
N SER A 35 1.34 -9.23 11.68
CA SER A 35 1.68 -8.01 10.95
C SER A 35 0.77 -7.79 9.75
N PRO A 36 0.04 -6.66 9.66
CA PRO A 36 -0.70 -6.30 8.43
C PRO A 36 0.21 -6.21 7.21
N LEU A 37 1.49 -5.87 7.42
CA LEU A 37 2.46 -5.75 6.34
C LEU A 37 2.86 -7.12 5.77
N ALA A 38 2.61 -8.21 6.49
CA ALA A 38 2.83 -9.56 5.99
C ALA A 38 1.65 -10.11 5.20
N ALA A 39 0.53 -9.36 5.14
CA ALA A 39 -0.63 -9.79 4.42
C ALA A 39 -0.30 -9.96 2.92
N PRO A 40 -0.79 -11.03 2.28
CA PRO A 40 -0.44 -11.32 0.90
C PRO A 40 -0.75 -10.21 -0.11
N TYR A 41 -1.76 -9.38 0.14
CA TYR A 41 -2.07 -8.23 -0.72
C TYR A 41 -1.01 -7.13 -0.59
N PHE A 42 -0.46 -6.93 0.62
CA PHE A 42 0.62 -5.96 0.82
C PHE A 42 1.84 -6.48 0.07
N LEU A 43 2.30 -7.68 0.40
CA LEU A 43 3.51 -8.24 -0.22
C LEU A 43 3.36 -8.61 -1.69
N GLY A 44 2.13 -8.72 -2.19
CA GLY A 44 1.88 -9.01 -3.58
C GLY A 44 2.04 -10.45 -4.01
N THR A 45 1.98 -11.37 -3.06
CA THR A 45 2.23 -12.79 -3.29
C THR A 45 0.98 -13.46 -3.86
N ILE A 46 1.05 -13.90 -5.12
CA ILE A 46 -0.02 -14.53 -5.91
C ILE A 46 -0.59 -15.81 -5.25
N GLN A 47 0.10 -16.39 -4.27
CA GLN A 47 -0.30 -17.63 -3.59
C GLN A 47 -0.77 -17.41 -2.15
N ALA A 48 -1.34 -16.23 -1.87
CA ALA A 48 -1.90 -15.82 -0.58
C ALA A 48 -2.61 -16.93 0.23
N ASN A 49 -3.47 -17.71 -0.44
CA ASN A 49 -4.29 -18.75 0.19
C ASN A 49 -3.55 -20.07 0.47
N LYS A 50 -2.27 -20.19 0.10
CA LYS A 50 -1.45 -21.38 0.34
C LYS A 50 -0.23 -21.13 1.22
N MET A 51 0.11 -19.88 1.50
CA MET A 51 1.27 -19.57 2.35
C MET A 51 0.92 -19.75 3.82
N THR A 52 1.77 -20.50 4.52
CA THR A 52 1.78 -20.57 5.97
C THR A 52 2.17 -19.21 6.58
N PRO A 53 1.80 -18.93 7.84
CA PRO A 53 2.22 -17.69 8.49
C PRO A 53 3.74 -17.49 8.51
N VAL A 54 4.52 -18.57 8.63
CA VAL A 54 5.99 -18.50 8.57
C VAL A 54 6.46 -17.98 7.21
N GLU A 55 5.91 -18.50 6.10
CA GLU A 55 6.26 -18.08 4.75
C GLU A 55 5.84 -16.62 4.49
N GLN A 56 4.68 -16.19 4.99
CA GLN A 56 4.23 -14.79 4.91
C GLN A 56 5.19 -13.85 5.65
N GLY A 57 5.61 -14.23 6.85
CA GLY A 57 6.59 -13.46 7.61
C GLY A 57 7.96 -13.38 6.94
N GLN A 58 8.43 -14.48 6.34
CA GLN A 58 9.68 -14.50 5.56
C GLN A 58 9.59 -13.60 4.32
N ALA A 59 8.44 -13.57 3.66
CA ALA A 59 8.19 -12.67 2.55
C ALA A 59 8.24 -11.20 3.00
N LEU A 60 7.67 -10.86 4.17
CA LEU A 60 7.81 -9.52 4.75
C LEU A 60 9.26 -9.19 5.12
N GLN A 61 9.99 -10.14 5.71
CA GLN A 61 11.42 -9.94 6.01
C GLN A 61 12.21 -9.60 4.74
N THR A 62 11.96 -10.34 3.65
CA THR A 62 12.60 -10.14 2.35
C THR A 62 12.25 -8.76 1.78
N ALA A 63 10.99 -8.34 1.89
CA ALA A 63 10.55 -7.01 1.47
C ALA A 63 11.24 -5.89 2.27
N LEU A 64 11.34 -6.03 3.60
CA LEU A 64 12.04 -5.08 4.47
C LEU A 64 13.55 -5.02 4.18
N GLN A 65 14.19 -6.17 3.91
CA GLN A 65 15.59 -6.26 3.51
C GLN A 65 15.85 -5.59 2.16
N THR A 66 14.92 -5.77 1.22
CA THR A 66 14.98 -5.11 -0.09
C THR A 66 14.83 -3.60 0.10
N ALA A 67 13.83 -3.16 0.88
CA ALA A 67 13.59 -1.74 1.17
C ALA A 67 14.81 -1.06 1.81
N VAL A 68 15.43 -1.65 2.83
CA VAL A 68 16.62 -1.06 3.47
C VAL A 68 17.80 -1.03 2.52
N THR A 69 17.94 -2.03 1.64
CA THR A 69 19.00 -2.02 0.61
C THR A 69 18.82 -0.86 -0.36
N THR A 70 17.59 -0.54 -0.76
CA THR A 70 17.30 0.63 -1.63
C THR A 70 17.40 1.99 -0.93
N LEU A 71 17.57 2.01 0.40
CA LEU A 71 17.88 3.23 1.14
C LEU A 71 19.33 3.65 0.92
N TRP A 72 20.24 2.69 0.70
CA TRP A 72 21.64 2.95 0.40
C TRP A 72 21.79 3.40 -1.07
N PRO A 73 22.44 4.55 -1.34
CA PRO A 73 22.68 5.00 -2.71
C PRO A 73 23.89 4.28 -3.31
N GLY A 74 23.68 3.57 -4.41
CA GLY A 74 24.74 2.84 -5.12
C GLY A 74 24.91 1.41 -4.61
N GLU A 75 26.11 0.85 -4.81
CA GLU A 75 26.43 -0.50 -4.39
C GLU A 75 26.58 -0.59 -2.87
N LEU A 76 26.05 -1.66 -2.28
CA LEU A 76 26.18 -1.92 -0.85
C LEU A 76 27.65 -2.21 -0.49
N PRO A 77 28.11 -1.75 0.68
CA PRO A 77 29.44 -2.08 1.17
C PRO A 77 29.57 -3.59 1.40
N THR A 78 30.75 -4.14 1.12
CA THR A 78 31.01 -5.58 1.22
C THR A 78 31.28 -6.04 2.66
N ASN A 79 31.71 -5.14 3.52
CA ASN A 79 32.05 -5.43 4.91
C ASN A 79 31.76 -4.22 5.82
N ARG A 80 31.89 -4.45 7.13
CA ARG A 80 31.62 -3.47 8.19
C ARG A 80 32.54 -2.25 8.12
N ASP A 81 33.82 -2.44 7.82
CA ASP A 81 34.79 -1.34 7.87
C ASP A 81 34.53 -0.36 6.72
N THR A 82 34.26 -0.87 5.52
CA THR A 82 33.85 -0.07 4.36
C THR A 82 32.52 0.66 4.61
N LEU A 83 31.55 0.00 5.25
CA LEU A 83 30.30 0.66 5.66
C LEU A 83 30.58 1.87 6.57
N LEU A 84 31.41 1.68 7.60
CA LEU A 84 31.70 2.72 8.59
C LEU A 84 32.51 3.86 7.98
N GLU A 85 33.45 3.57 7.08
CA GLU A 85 34.22 4.57 6.34
C GLU A 85 33.30 5.49 5.54
N ILE A 86 32.47 4.92 4.66
CA ILE A 86 31.52 5.70 3.82
C ILE A 86 30.56 6.52 4.68
N VAL A 87 30.02 5.93 5.76
CA VAL A 87 29.08 6.66 6.64
C VAL A 87 29.80 7.79 7.39
N ASN A 88 31.03 7.59 7.85
CA ASN A 88 31.78 8.62 8.55
C ASN A 88 32.17 9.77 7.61
N GLU A 89 32.57 9.48 6.36
CA GLU A 89 32.81 10.51 5.35
C GLU A 89 31.56 11.34 5.07
N ASP A 90 30.40 10.71 4.83
CA ASP A 90 29.14 11.44 4.60
C ASP A 90 28.72 12.26 5.83
N ARG A 91 28.98 11.75 7.04
CA ARG A 91 28.72 12.47 8.30
C ARG A 91 29.59 13.71 8.48
N LEU A 92 30.83 13.73 7.97
CA LEU A 92 31.67 14.93 8.01
C LEU A 92 31.07 16.07 7.18
N VAL A 93 30.38 15.73 6.08
CA VAL A 93 29.76 16.71 5.17
C VAL A 93 28.34 17.09 5.59
N ARG A 94 27.52 16.10 6.00
CA ARG A 94 26.06 16.26 6.20
C ARG A 94 25.61 16.13 7.65
N GLY A 95 26.52 15.79 8.56
CA GLY A 95 26.19 15.45 9.94
C GLY A 95 25.43 14.12 10.07
N HIS A 96 24.66 13.98 11.15
CA HIS A 96 23.87 12.77 11.45
C HIS A 96 22.56 12.69 10.65
N LYS A 97 22.65 12.84 9.34
CA LYS A 97 21.51 12.89 8.42
C LYS A 97 21.87 12.18 7.12
N GLY A 98 20.86 11.94 6.29
CA GLY A 98 21.07 11.36 4.96
C GLY A 98 21.05 9.83 4.94
N PRO A 99 20.99 9.26 3.73
CA PRO A 99 20.66 7.84 3.53
C PRO A 99 21.70 6.88 4.14
N HIS A 100 23.00 7.18 4.06
CA HIS A 100 24.05 6.33 4.65
C HIS A 100 23.89 6.22 6.18
N TYR A 101 23.67 7.34 6.85
CA TYR A 101 23.50 7.37 8.30
C TYR A 101 22.20 6.67 8.76
N LEU A 102 21.09 6.90 8.05
CA LEU A 102 19.82 6.22 8.35
C LEU A 102 19.92 4.71 8.13
N PHE A 103 20.63 4.27 7.09
CA PHE A 103 20.93 2.86 6.86
C PHE A 103 21.73 2.26 8.01
N LEU A 104 22.81 2.93 8.45
CA LEU A 104 23.62 2.48 9.58
C LEU A 104 22.77 2.31 10.87
N LEU A 105 21.87 3.26 11.15
CA LEU A 105 20.98 3.16 12.32
C LEU A 105 20.10 1.91 12.29
N LEU A 106 19.56 1.57 11.12
CA LEU A 106 18.73 0.38 10.93
C LEU A 106 19.55 -0.92 11.02
N GLU A 107 20.78 -0.93 10.51
CA GLU A 107 21.72 -2.05 10.66
C GLU A 107 22.10 -2.30 12.12
N LEU A 108 22.41 -1.22 12.85
CA LEU A 108 22.74 -1.28 14.27
C LEU A 108 21.54 -1.74 15.10
N ARG A 109 20.30 -1.41 14.75
CA ARG A 109 19.16 -1.76 15.61
C ARG A 109 18.46 -3.06 15.22
N TYR A 110 18.28 -3.35 13.93
CA TYR A 110 17.35 -4.39 13.48
C TYR A 110 18.00 -5.46 12.60
N PHE A 111 18.66 -5.05 11.50
CA PHE A 111 19.06 -5.98 10.44
C PHE A 111 20.34 -6.74 10.74
N ARG A 112 21.32 -6.09 11.38
CA ARG A 112 22.53 -6.73 11.91
C ARG A 112 23.33 -7.53 10.87
N ARG A 113 23.30 -7.14 9.59
CA ARG A 113 24.05 -7.82 8.52
C ARG A 113 25.54 -7.58 8.64
N TYR A 114 25.92 -6.40 9.10
CA TYR A 114 27.31 -5.99 9.28
C TYR A 114 27.79 -6.04 10.74
N PHE A 115 26.89 -6.35 11.67
CA PHE A 115 27.16 -6.34 13.11
C PHE A 115 26.58 -7.61 13.71
N GLU A 116 27.39 -8.66 13.82
CA GLU A 116 26.93 -9.92 14.37
C GLU A 116 26.32 -9.76 15.78
N PRO A 117 25.42 -10.65 16.22
CA PRO A 117 24.66 -10.46 17.47
C PRO A 117 25.50 -10.23 18.73
N HIS A 118 26.74 -10.75 18.75
CA HIS A 118 27.67 -10.60 19.87
C HIS A 118 28.64 -9.42 19.72
N MET A 119 28.68 -8.76 18.56
CA MET A 119 29.53 -7.61 18.31
C MET A 119 28.96 -6.34 18.96
N GLN A 120 29.87 -5.46 19.36
CA GLN A 120 29.52 -4.13 19.84
C GLN A 120 29.23 -3.16 18.67
N PRO A 121 28.26 -2.26 18.82
CA PRO A 121 27.37 -2.12 19.98
C PRO A 121 26.28 -3.21 19.97
N ARG A 122 25.81 -3.68 21.14
CA ARG A 122 24.68 -4.64 21.20
C ARG A 122 23.34 -3.98 20.83
N ALA A 123 22.46 -4.71 20.16
CA ALA A 123 21.23 -4.15 19.57
C ALA A 123 20.22 -3.69 20.61
N ASP A 124 20.12 -4.45 21.69
CA ASP A 124 19.24 -4.27 22.84
C ASP A 124 19.74 -3.20 23.83
N ASN A 125 20.97 -2.72 23.65
CA ASN A 125 21.57 -1.69 24.49
C ASN A 125 21.64 -0.34 23.75
N ASP A 126 20.59 0.46 23.91
CA ASP A 126 20.49 1.79 23.30
C ASP A 126 21.68 2.69 23.68
N ILE A 127 22.22 2.56 24.90
CA ILE A 127 23.36 3.38 25.37
C ILE A 127 24.61 3.03 24.56
N ALA A 128 24.90 1.74 24.37
CA ALA A 128 26.04 1.32 23.56
C ALA A 128 25.94 1.81 22.11
N VAL A 129 24.73 1.84 21.53
CA VAL A 129 24.50 2.38 20.19
C VAL A 129 24.69 3.91 20.16
N CYS A 130 24.21 4.62 21.20
CA CYS A 130 24.41 6.08 21.33
C CYS A 130 25.90 6.44 21.43
N ASP A 131 26.64 5.72 22.29
CA ASP A 131 28.08 5.91 22.48
C ASP A 131 28.85 5.63 21.19
N PHE A 132 28.50 4.54 20.50
CA PHE A 132 29.08 4.18 19.21
C PHE A 132 28.88 5.26 18.14
N LEU A 133 27.71 5.91 18.13
CA LEU A 133 27.39 6.96 17.18
C LEU A 133 27.85 8.36 17.62
N ASN A 134 28.30 8.50 18.87
CA ASN A 134 28.60 9.75 19.55
C ASN A 134 27.43 10.75 19.53
N ILE A 135 26.25 10.29 19.96
CA ILE A 135 25.03 11.11 20.03
C ILE A 135 24.31 10.95 21.37
N SER A 136 23.48 11.93 21.72
CA SER A 136 22.60 11.81 22.88
C SER A 136 21.49 10.77 22.64
N ARG A 137 20.97 10.20 23.73
CA ARG A 137 19.81 9.30 23.69
C ARG A 137 18.57 9.94 23.06
N ALA A 138 18.33 11.23 23.31
CA ALA A 138 17.21 11.95 22.70
C ALA A 138 17.37 12.06 21.18
N SER A 139 18.57 12.40 20.71
CA SER A 139 18.91 12.45 19.29
C SER A 139 18.76 11.07 18.63
N TYR A 140 19.20 10.01 19.31
CA TYR A 140 19.08 8.64 18.83
C TYR A 140 17.64 8.27 18.48
N PHE A 141 16.68 8.47 19.39
CA PHE A 141 15.28 8.12 19.12
C PHE A 141 14.66 8.97 18.01
N ASN A 142 15.02 10.26 17.92
CA ASN A 142 14.57 11.12 16.83
C ASN A 142 15.11 10.64 15.49
N HIS A 143 16.40 10.31 15.41
CA HIS A 143 17.01 9.82 14.18
C HIS A 143 16.48 8.43 13.80
N LEU A 144 16.26 7.56 14.78
CA LEU A 144 15.68 6.23 14.56
C LEU A 144 14.26 6.33 14.01
N LYS A 145 13.45 7.27 14.51
CA LYS A 145 12.12 7.55 13.96
C LYS A 145 12.20 7.96 12.49
N VAL A 146 13.10 8.89 12.14
CA VAL A 146 13.32 9.32 10.74
C VAL A 146 13.80 8.15 9.88
N ALA A 147 14.66 7.27 10.40
CA ALA A 147 15.12 6.08 9.67
C ALA A 147 13.98 5.09 9.41
N GLN A 148 13.08 4.89 10.38
CA GLN A 148 11.88 4.06 10.23
C GLN A 148 10.91 4.64 9.20
N GLU A 149 10.71 5.97 9.19
CA GLU A 149 9.89 6.67 8.21
C GLU A 149 10.47 6.52 6.79
N ALA A 150 11.77 6.73 6.63
CA ALA A 150 12.47 6.56 5.36
C ALA A 150 12.41 5.11 4.87
N LEU A 151 12.57 4.13 5.76
CA LEU A 151 12.42 2.71 5.42
C LEU A 151 10.98 2.38 5.02
N GLY A 152 9.99 2.86 5.76
CA GLY A 152 8.57 2.67 5.43
C GLY A 152 8.26 3.21 4.03
N GLN A 153 8.79 4.38 3.69
CA GLN A 153 8.64 4.92 2.34
C GLN A 153 9.28 4.00 1.27
N LYS A 154 10.50 3.50 1.51
CA LYS A 154 11.15 2.55 0.60
C LYS A 154 10.43 1.22 0.49
N LEU A 155 9.85 0.74 1.59
CA LEU A 155 9.03 -0.47 1.62
C LEU A 155 7.81 -0.27 0.73
N LEU A 156 7.07 0.81 0.92
CA LEU A 156 5.95 1.15 0.04
C LEU A 156 6.40 1.23 -1.41
N ASP A 157 7.51 1.92 -1.71
CA ASP A 157 8.03 2.05 -3.07
C ASP A 157 8.38 0.70 -3.70
N SER A 158 8.94 -0.23 -2.93
CA SER A 158 9.29 -1.58 -3.39
C SER A 158 8.09 -2.50 -3.57
N VAL A 159 7.02 -2.25 -2.80
CA VAL A 159 5.77 -3.02 -2.79
C VAL A 159 4.73 -2.46 -3.77
N ARG A 160 5.00 -1.29 -4.37
CA ARG A 160 4.18 -0.68 -5.45
C ARG A 160 3.88 -1.55 -6.68
N PRO A 161 4.62 -2.61 -7.05
CA PRO A 161 4.18 -3.49 -8.14
C PRO A 161 2.87 -4.22 -7.83
N THR A 162 2.54 -4.37 -6.56
CA THR A 162 1.35 -5.07 -6.05
C THR A 162 0.35 -4.17 -5.33
N LEU A 163 0.80 -3.02 -4.84
CA LEU A 163 -0.04 -1.85 -4.58
C LEU A 163 -0.11 -0.91 -5.81
N ARG A 164 -0.24 -1.46 -7.03
CA ARG A 164 -0.46 -0.59 -8.20
C ARG A 164 -1.75 0.18 -7.95
N LEU A 165 -1.62 1.46 -7.63
CA LEU A 165 -2.53 2.46 -8.17
C LEU A 165 -2.36 2.30 -9.66
N GLU A 166 -3.17 1.45 -10.28
CA GLU A 166 -3.11 1.36 -11.70
C GLU A 166 -3.40 2.78 -12.20
N ARG A 167 -2.51 3.27 -13.03
CA ARG A 167 -2.74 4.53 -13.71
C ARG A 167 -3.43 4.16 -15.01
N PRO A 168 -4.42 4.93 -15.45
CA PRO A 168 -5.02 4.71 -16.76
C PRO A 168 -3.87 4.62 -17.79
N LEU A 169 -3.94 3.62 -18.67
CA LEU A 169 -2.96 3.45 -19.74
C LEU A 169 -2.83 4.78 -20.49
N GLN A 170 -1.61 5.25 -20.72
CA GLN A 170 -1.41 6.41 -21.59
C GLN A 170 -1.64 5.99 -23.03
N THR A 171 -2.73 6.45 -23.61
CA THR A 171 -3.06 6.24 -25.02
C THR A 171 -2.18 7.16 -25.85
N GLN A 172 -1.12 6.61 -26.42
CA GLN A 172 -0.14 7.36 -27.23
C GLN A 172 -0.70 7.77 -28.60
N SER A 173 -1.79 7.13 -29.04
CA SER A 173 -2.42 7.37 -30.34
C SER A 173 -3.89 7.77 -30.18
N PRO A 174 -4.39 8.71 -31.02
CA PRO A 174 -5.80 9.07 -31.01
C PRO A 174 -6.68 7.87 -31.38
N LEU A 175 -7.78 7.70 -30.65
CA LEU A 175 -8.75 6.64 -30.92
C LEU A 175 -9.62 7.03 -32.13
N ILE A 176 -9.48 6.29 -33.23
CA ILE A 176 -10.22 6.54 -34.47
C ILE A 176 -11.71 6.23 -34.26
N ASN A 177 -12.59 7.16 -34.64
CA ASN A 177 -14.06 7.02 -34.59
C ASN A 177 -14.66 6.71 -33.20
N ARG A 178 -13.98 7.06 -32.11
CA ARG A 178 -14.51 6.87 -30.74
C ARG A 178 -14.94 8.17 -30.06
N GLU A 179 -14.70 9.33 -30.67
CA GLU A 179 -14.96 10.64 -30.06
C GLU A 179 -16.40 10.85 -29.54
N PRO A 180 -17.47 10.45 -30.27
CA PRO A 180 -18.84 10.61 -29.76
C PRO A 180 -19.10 9.77 -28.50
N LEU A 181 -18.56 8.55 -28.45
CA LEU A 181 -18.65 7.67 -27.28
C LEU A 181 -17.92 8.29 -26.08
N LEU A 182 -16.67 8.73 -26.27
CA LEU A 182 -15.87 9.34 -25.20
C LEU A 182 -16.58 10.57 -24.62
N THR A 183 -17.15 11.41 -25.49
CA THR A 183 -17.86 12.63 -25.10
C THR A 183 -19.12 12.32 -24.29
N ALA A 184 -19.93 11.35 -24.74
CA ALA A 184 -21.14 10.94 -24.03
C ALA A 184 -20.79 10.37 -22.64
N CYS A 185 -19.82 9.46 -22.56
CA CYS A 185 -19.39 8.87 -21.28
C CYS A 185 -18.84 9.93 -20.31
N LEU A 186 -18.03 10.87 -20.79
CA LEU A 186 -17.50 11.96 -19.96
C LEU A 186 -18.62 12.84 -19.39
N ALA A 187 -19.62 13.18 -20.22
CA ALA A 187 -20.75 13.99 -19.78
C ALA A 187 -21.53 13.30 -18.65
N ASP A 188 -21.83 12.00 -18.79
CA ASP A 188 -22.52 11.24 -17.75
C ASP A 188 -21.68 11.13 -16.45
N LEU A 189 -20.39 10.83 -16.56
CA LEU A 189 -19.50 10.74 -15.40
C LEU A 189 -19.38 12.08 -14.66
N GLN A 190 -19.28 13.20 -15.39
CA GLN A 190 -19.22 14.55 -14.81
C GLN A 190 -20.51 14.95 -14.09
N MET A 191 -21.65 14.35 -14.46
CA MET A 191 -22.92 14.48 -13.72
C MET A 191 -23.00 13.58 -12.48
N GLY A 192 -21.92 12.89 -12.10
CA GLY A 192 -21.89 11.99 -10.94
C GLY A 192 -22.45 10.60 -11.22
N ARG A 193 -22.73 10.26 -12.48
CA ARG A 193 -23.29 8.95 -12.85
C ARG A 193 -22.19 7.90 -12.96
N SER A 194 -22.60 6.65 -12.87
CA SER A 194 -21.75 5.50 -13.20
C SER A 194 -21.95 5.11 -14.66
N VAL A 195 -20.86 4.86 -15.38
CA VAL A 195 -20.87 4.45 -16.79
C VAL A 195 -20.22 3.07 -16.91
N ALA A 196 -20.86 2.16 -17.64
CA ALA A 196 -20.30 0.85 -17.98
C ALA A 196 -19.91 0.80 -19.46
N LEU A 197 -18.64 0.50 -19.76
CA LEU A 197 -18.15 0.19 -21.11
C LEU A 197 -18.16 -1.32 -21.31
N LEU A 198 -19.06 -1.77 -22.19
CA LEU A 198 -19.34 -3.19 -22.42
C LEU A 198 -19.00 -3.60 -23.87
N GLY A 199 -18.61 -4.85 -24.05
CA GLY A 199 -18.35 -5.43 -25.38
C GLY A 199 -17.32 -6.56 -25.36
N ALA A 200 -17.17 -7.26 -26.48
CA ALA A 200 -16.28 -8.41 -26.61
C ALA A 200 -14.80 -8.10 -26.28
N GLY A 201 -13.98 -9.13 -26.09
CA GLY A 201 -12.52 -8.99 -25.98
C GLY A 201 -11.93 -8.31 -27.22
N GLY A 202 -10.91 -7.46 -27.05
CA GLY A 202 -10.17 -6.84 -28.15
C GLY A 202 -10.83 -5.62 -28.82
N VAL A 203 -12.07 -5.24 -28.49
CA VAL A 203 -12.77 -4.09 -29.12
C VAL A 203 -12.25 -2.71 -28.68
N GLY A 204 -11.28 -2.67 -27.76
CA GLY A 204 -10.64 -1.43 -27.29
C GLY A 204 -11.33 -0.74 -26.11
N LYS A 205 -12.07 -1.46 -25.26
CA LYS A 205 -12.76 -0.89 -24.08
C LYS A 205 -11.80 -0.22 -23.10
N THR A 206 -10.74 -0.93 -22.71
CA THR A 206 -9.68 -0.43 -21.82
C THR A 206 -9.04 0.82 -22.40
N SER A 207 -8.79 0.84 -23.72
CA SER A 207 -8.25 2.03 -24.41
C SER A 207 -9.24 3.21 -24.36
N CYS A 208 -10.53 2.97 -24.58
CA CYS A 208 -11.56 4.01 -24.46
C CYS A 208 -11.67 4.55 -23.02
N ALA A 209 -11.70 3.66 -22.03
CA ALA A 209 -11.73 4.04 -20.63
C ALA A 209 -10.49 4.84 -20.21
N ALA A 210 -9.32 4.45 -20.70
CA ALA A 210 -8.08 5.16 -20.43
C ALA A 210 -8.09 6.57 -21.07
N ALA A 211 -8.66 6.71 -22.28
CA ALA A 211 -8.86 8.00 -22.91
C ALA A 211 -9.89 8.88 -22.16
N ILE A 212 -10.97 8.30 -21.63
CA ILE A 212 -11.92 9.00 -20.73
C ILE A 212 -11.19 9.49 -19.48
N ALA A 213 -10.44 8.61 -18.82
CA ALA A 213 -9.70 8.94 -17.61
C ALA A 213 -8.70 10.09 -17.85
N GLN A 214 -7.96 10.08 -18.96
CA GLN A 214 -7.04 11.18 -19.30
C GLN A 214 -7.74 12.53 -19.51
N ARG A 215 -9.00 12.53 -19.95
CA ARG A 215 -9.81 13.72 -20.17
C ARG A 215 -10.61 14.13 -18.93
N TRP A 216 -10.47 13.40 -17.82
CA TRP A 216 -11.16 13.72 -16.58
C TRP A 216 -10.60 15.04 -16.01
N PRO A 217 -11.47 16.05 -15.77
CA PRO A 217 -11.03 17.44 -15.50
C PRO A 217 -10.33 17.63 -14.16
N HIS A 218 -10.58 16.74 -13.20
CA HIS A 218 -10.02 16.83 -11.85
C HIS A 218 -9.18 15.59 -11.55
N GLN A 219 -7.86 15.75 -11.41
CA GLN A 219 -7.12 14.74 -10.67
C GLN A 219 -7.60 14.80 -9.21
N PRO A 220 -8.05 13.67 -8.65
CA PRO A 220 -7.38 12.39 -8.83
C PRO A 220 -8.24 11.30 -9.51
N ILE A 221 -7.57 10.32 -10.15
CA ILE A 221 -8.18 9.13 -10.77
C ILE A 221 -7.65 7.88 -10.09
N PHE A 222 -8.53 6.96 -9.74
CA PHE A 222 -8.17 5.63 -9.25
C PHE A 222 -8.50 4.59 -10.31
N TRP A 223 -7.56 3.71 -10.65
CA TRP A 223 -7.81 2.61 -11.58
C TRP A 223 -7.50 1.28 -10.90
N TYR A 224 -8.32 0.27 -11.19
CA TYR A 224 -8.19 -1.06 -10.65
C TYR A 224 -8.62 -2.12 -11.66
N THR A 225 -7.66 -2.80 -12.29
CA THR A 225 -7.88 -3.98 -13.12
C THR A 225 -7.94 -5.20 -12.20
N VAL A 226 -9.07 -5.90 -12.27
CA VAL A 226 -9.29 -7.15 -11.54
C VAL A 226 -8.54 -8.28 -12.23
N ARG A 227 -7.82 -9.06 -11.44
CA ARG A 227 -7.02 -10.21 -11.87
C ARG A 227 -7.42 -11.40 -11.00
N PRO A 228 -7.92 -12.50 -11.62
CA PRO A 228 -8.36 -13.67 -10.89
C PRO A 228 -7.27 -14.22 -9.96
N ALA A 229 -7.65 -14.63 -8.76
CA ALA A 229 -6.78 -15.18 -7.72
C ALA A 229 -5.64 -14.25 -7.24
N PHE A 230 -5.61 -12.99 -7.67
CA PHE A 230 -4.56 -12.04 -7.31
C PHE A 230 -5.12 -10.87 -6.50
N ASN A 231 -6.10 -10.15 -7.06
CA ASN A 231 -6.70 -8.98 -6.45
C ASN A 231 -8.24 -8.98 -6.58
N ASP A 232 -8.84 -10.16 -6.72
CA ASP A 232 -10.29 -10.39 -6.81
C ASP A 232 -10.96 -10.61 -5.45
N ARG A 233 -10.37 -10.06 -4.37
CA ARG A 233 -10.91 -10.05 -3.01
C ARG A 233 -11.13 -8.62 -2.51
N LEU A 234 -12.14 -8.43 -1.65
CA LEU A 234 -12.57 -7.11 -1.19
C LEU A 234 -11.46 -6.37 -0.42
N ASP A 235 -10.69 -7.08 0.40
CA ASP A 235 -9.54 -6.52 1.13
C ASP A 235 -8.53 -5.88 0.18
N CYS A 236 -8.21 -6.53 -0.94
CA CYS A 236 -7.28 -6.00 -1.94
C CYS A 236 -7.77 -4.66 -2.55
N LEU A 237 -9.05 -4.58 -2.90
CA LEU A 237 -9.66 -3.35 -3.43
C LEU A 237 -9.65 -2.24 -2.37
N LEU A 238 -10.09 -2.55 -1.15
CA LEU A 238 -10.16 -1.60 -0.04
C LEU A 238 -8.79 -1.06 0.34
N PHE A 239 -7.76 -1.89 0.36
CA PHE A 239 -6.39 -1.45 0.62
C PHE A 239 -5.87 -0.52 -0.47
N SER A 240 -6.09 -0.88 -1.73
CA SER A 240 -5.66 -0.07 -2.86
C SER A 240 -6.33 1.30 -2.84
N LEU A 241 -7.65 1.32 -2.58
CA LEU A 241 -8.45 2.52 -2.54
C LEU A 241 -8.18 3.36 -1.28
N GLY A 242 -8.02 2.73 -0.11
CA GLY A 242 -7.65 3.42 1.13
C GLY A 242 -6.29 4.08 1.03
N TYR A 243 -5.30 3.38 0.48
CA TYR A 243 -3.98 3.96 0.24
C TYR A 243 -4.03 5.10 -0.79
N TYR A 244 -4.80 4.95 -1.86
CA TYR A 244 -5.04 6.02 -2.83
C TYR A 244 -5.57 7.29 -2.15
N LEU A 245 -6.63 7.17 -1.34
CA LEU A 245 -7.25 8.30 -0.65
C LEU A 245 -6.29 8.92 0.37
N TYR A 246 -5.50 8.10 1.05
CA TYR A 246 -4.46 8.57 1.97
C TYR A 246 -3.46 9.50 1.26
N GLN A 247 -3.06 9.17 0.03
CA GLN A 247 -2.20 10.05 -0.78
C GLN A 247 -2.88 11.37 -1.18
N GLN A 248 -4.21 11.40 -1.22
CA GLN A 248 -5.01 12.61 -1.47
C GLN A 248 -5.35 13.37 -0.18
N GLY A 249 -4.88 12.91 0.97
CA GLY A 249 -5.07 13.56 2.27
C GLY A 249 -6.23 13.03 3.11
N ALA A 250 -7.05 12.10 2.60
CA ALA A 250 -8.15 11.48 3.33
C ALA A 250 -7.71 10.11 3.87
N SER A 251 -7.79 9.87 5.18
CA SER A 251 -7.05 8.77 5.82
C SER A 251 -7.89 7.80 6.66
N GLY A 252 -9.21 8.00 6.77
CA GLY A 252 -10.07 7.22 7.66
C GLY A 252 -10.06 5.73 7.34
N LEU A 253 -10.32 5.37 6.08
CA LEU A 253 -10.31 3.99 5.61
C LEU A 253 -8.92 3.36 5.78
N TRP A 254 -7.87 4.07 5.36
CA TRP A 254 -6.50 3.56 5.47
C TRP A 254 -6.12 3.26 6.93
N GLN A 255 -6.42 4.19 7.84
CA GLN A 255 -6.13 4.02 9.26
C GLN A 255 -6.88 2.83 9.87
N GLN A 256 -8.15 2.64 9.50
CA GLN A 256 -8.92 1.50 9.97
C GLN A 256 -8.35 0.17 9.45
N LEU A 257 -8.10 0.09 8.15
CA LEU A 257 -7.54 -1.11 7.53
C LEU A 257 -6.21 -1.52 8.17
N ILE A 258 -5.38 -0.54 8.52
CA ILE A 258 -4.14 -0.75 9.26
C ILE A 258 -4.39 -1.17 10.71
N ALA A 259 -5.38 -0.58 11.38
CA ALA A 259 -5.77 -0.94 12.75
C ALA A 259 -6.33 -2.37 12.85
N ASP A 260 -7.05 -2.82 11.82
CA ASP A 260 -7.65 -4.15 11.72
C ASP A 260 -6.66 -5.20 11.15
N ASN A 261 -5.37 -4.88 11.10
CA ASN A 261 -4.31 -5.76 10.60
C ASN A 261 -4.57 -6.31 9.19
N GLY A 262 -5.14 -5.51 8.30
CA GLY A 262 -5.43 -5.97 6.95
C GLY A 262 -6.76 -6.69 6.78
N ARG A 263 -7.46 -6.97 7.88
CA ARG A 263 -8.69 -7.75 7.87
C ARG A 263 -9.88 -6.83 7.66
N VAL A 264 -10.81 -7.28 6.83
CA VAL A 264 -12.08 -6.59 6.60
C VAL A 264 -13.18 -7.45 7.22
N GLU A 265 -13.32 -7.36 8.54
CA GLU A 265 -14.35 -8.11 9.27
C GLU A 265 -15.75 -7.49 9.07
N ASN A 266 -15.81 -6.18 8.84
CA ASN A 266 -17.06 -5.45 8.63
C ASN A 266 -16.99 -4.59 7.34
N PRO A 267 -17.42 -5.12 6.19
CA PRO A 267 -17.47 -4.40 4.92
C PRO A 267 -18.30 -3.11 4.96
N ASP A 268 -19.38 -3.07 5.74
CA ASP A 268 -20.26 -1.88 5.84
C ASP A 268 -19.55 -0.72 6.54
N LEU A 269 -18.76 -1.02 7.58
CA LEU A 269 -17.92 -0.01 8.24
C LEU A 269 -16.85 0.54 7.29
N ALA A 270 -16.20 -0.34 6.52
CA ALA A 270 -15.21 0.07 5.52
C ALA A 270 -15.86 0.97 4.43
N LEU A 271 -17.05 0.62 3.96
CA LEU A 271 -17.81 1.44 3.01
C LEU A 271 -18.22 2.79 3.61
N ALA A 272 -18.64 2.83 4.88
CA ALA A 272 -18.98 4.07 5.57
C ALA A 272 -17.77 5.01 5.73
N GLN A 273 -16.60 4.46 6.11
CA GLN A 273 -15.36 5.22 6.21
C GLN A 273 -14.89 5.72 4.85
N LEU A 274 -14.97 4.88 3.83
CA LEU A 274 -14.67 5.28 2.46
C LEU A 274 -15.55 6.44 1.99
N ARG A 275 -16.86 6.38 2.24
CA ARG A 275 -17.78 7.49 1.94
C ARG A 275 -17.35 8.76 2.66
N GLY A 276 -16.98 8.65 3.94
CA GLY A 276 -16.41 9.75 4.71
C GLY A 276 -15.16 10.34 4.05
N ASP A 277 -14.19 9.51 3.68
CA ASP A 277 -12.96 9.95 3.02
C ASP A 277 -13.24 10.61 1.67
N LEU A 278 -14.13 10.06 0.85
CA LEU A 278 -14.53 10.64 -0.44
C LEU A 278 -15.16 12.03 -0.28
N THR A 279 -15.95 12.27 0.78
CA THR A 279 -16.54 13.59 1.05
C THR A 279 -15.54 14.64 1.53
N GLN A 280 -14.38 14.21 2.05
CA GLN A 280 -13.32 15.12 2.49
C GLN A 280 -12.44 15.60 1.35
N LEU A 281 -12.49 14.94 0.18
CA LEU A 281 -11.72 15.34 -0.97
C LEU A 281 -12.27 16.64 -1.58
N PRO A 282 -11.39 17.52 -2.10
CA PRO A 282 -11.81 18.78 -2.71
C PRO A 282 -12.62 18.57 -4.00
N ALA A 283 -12.45 17.43 -4.67
CA ALA A 283 -13.21 17.02 -5.83
C ALA A 283 -13.40 15.49 -5.81
N PRO A 284 -14.54 14.98 -6.33
CA PRO A 284 -14.79 13.54 -6.36
C PRO A 284 -13.85 12.85 -7.35
N PRO A 285 -13.15 11.77 -6.94
CA PRO A 285 -12.28 11.03 -7.83
C PRO A 285 -13.07 10.20 -8.83
N LEU A 286 -12.53 10.04 -10.02
CA LEU A 286 -13.02 9.01 -10.94
C LEU A 286 -12.47 7.66 -10.51
N ILE A 287 -13.35 6.71 -10.19
CA ILE A 287 -12.99 5.31 -9.89
C ILE A 287 -13.23 4.46 -11.12
N CYS A 288 -12.16 3.92 -11.70
CA CYS A 288 -12.19 3.02 -12.84
C CYS A 288 -11.96 1.57 -12.38
N ILE A 289 -12.89 0.67 -12.66
CA ILE A 289 -12.74 -0.78 -12.42
C ILE A 289 -12.70 -1.49 -13.77
N ASP A 290 -11.58 -2.13 -14.07
CA ASP A 290 -11.31 -2.83 -15.32
C ASP A 290 -11.33 -4.35 -15.15
N GLU A 291 -11.61 -5.07 -16.24
CA GLU A 291 -11.83 -6.53 -16.24
C GLU A 291 -12.91 -6.98 -15.24
N LEU A 292 -14.01 -6.23 -15.19
CA LEU A 292 -15.12 -6.46 -14.25
C LEU A 292 -15.75 -7.87 -14.40
N ASP A 293 -15.62 -8.49 -15.57
CA ASP A 293 -16.11 -9.86 -15.84
C ASP A 293 -15.56 -10.90 -14.87
N VAL A 294 -14.37 -10.66 -14.31
CA VAL A 294 -13.77 -11.53 -13.29
C VAL A 294 -14.64 -11.59 -12.02
N ILE A 295 -15.33 -10.49 -11.69
CA ILE A 295 -16.23 -10.41 -10.53
C ILE A 295 -17.61 -10.97 -10.87
N TYR A 296 -18.08 -10.76 -12.10
CA TYR A 296 -19.42 -11.15 -12.55
C TYR A 296 -19.46 -12.49 -13.31
N ALA A 297 -18.47 -13.36 -13.11
CA ALA A 297 -18.48 -14.73 -13.61
C ALA A 297 -19.79 -15.46 -13.20
N GLN A 298 -20.15 -16.53 -13.92
CA GLN A 298 -21.40 -17.27 -13.69
C GLN A 298 -21.60 -17.61 -12.20
N ALA A 299 -22.83 -17.47 -11.70
CA ALA A 299 -23.17 -17.57 -10.27
C ALA A 299 -22.67 -18.86 -9.58
N GLU A 300 -22.57 -19.97 -10.34
CA GLU A 300 -22.09 -21.27 -9.85
C GLU A 300 -20.58 -21.30 -9.55
N LEU A 301 -19.82 -20.33 -10.07
CA LEU A 301 -18.36 -20.23 -9.92
C LEU A 301 -17.92 -19.03 -9.07
N GLN A 302 -18.87 -18.25 -8.53
CA GLN A 302 -18.54 -17.06 -7.75
C GLN A 302 -18.01 -17.42 -6.37
N THR A 303 -16.86 -16.84 -6.02
CA THR A 303 -16.32 -16.93 -4.65
C THR A 303 -17.02 -15.92 -3.74
N SER A 304 -17.02 -16.18 -2.43
CA SER A 304 -17.55 -15.23 -1.44
C SER A 304 -16.86 -13.85 -1.51
N GLY A 305 -15.58 -13.80 -1.87
CA GLY A 305 -14.84 -12.55 -2.07
C GLY A 305 -15.33 -11.73 -3.28
N GLN A 306 -15.71 -12.39 -4.37
CA GLN A 306 -16.25 -11.72 -5.57
C GLN A 306 -17.64 -11.12 -5.29
N LEU A 307 -18.48 -11.84 -4.54
CA LEU A 307 -19.78 -11.31 -4.08
C LEU A 307 -19.61 -10.04 -3.23
N GLN A 308 -18.66 -10.06 -2.30
CA GLN A 308 -18.34 -8.89 -1.47
C GLN A 308 -17.86 -7.69 -2.28
N ILE A 309 -17.00 -7.89 -3.29
CA ILE A 309 -16.58 -6.80 -4.18
C ILE A 309 -17.79 -6.25 -4.95
N ARG A 310 -18.66 -7.11 -5.46
CA ARG A 310 -19.84 -6.70 -6.21
C ARG A 310 -20.77 -5.83 -5.36
N GLU A 311 -21.11 -6.28 -4.16
CA GLU A 311 -21.94 -5.53 -3.22
C GLU A 311 -21.28 -4.19 -2.85
N PHE A 312 -19.97 -4.20 -2.65
CA PHE A 312 -19.21 -3.01 -2.35
C PHE A 312 -19.23 -1.99 -3.50
N ILE A 313 -18.97 -2.42 -4.75
CA ILE A 313 -19.03 -1.56 -5.95
C ILE A 313 -20.44 -0.99 -6.12
N ALA A 314 -21.48 -1.80 -5.90
CA ALA A 314 -22.86 -1.33 -5.92
C ALA A 314 -23.10 -0.25 -4.84
N GLY A 315 -22.50 -0.41 -3.66
CA GLY A 315 -22.53 0.57 -2.56
C GLY A 315 -21.81 1.89 -2.85
N LEU A 316 -20.96 1.95 -3.88
CA LEU A 316 -20.29 3.18 -4.32
C LEU A 316 -21.09 3.98 -5.34
N ASN A 317 -22.13 3.38 -5.94
CA ASN A 317 -23.02 4.11 -6.84
C ASN A 317 -23.57 5.35 -6.13
N LEU A 318 -23.62 6.47 -6.86
CA LEU A 318 -24.08 7.78 -6.37
C LEU A 318 -23.19 8.45 -5.32
N VAL A 319 -22.11 7.80 -4.87
CA VAL A 319 -21.11 8.40 -3.96
C VAL A 319 -20.03 9.11 -4.77
N THR A 320 -19.55 8.46 -5.82
CA THR A 320 -18.50 8.98 -6.70
C THR A 320 -18.70 8.45 -8.12
N PRO A 321 -18.26 9.16 -9.17
CA PRO A 321 -18.35 8.66 -10.55
C PRO A 321 -17.59 7.34 -10.71
N LEU A 322 -18.28 6.31 -11.22
CA LEU A 322 -17.68 5.00 -11.50
C LEU A 322 -17.60 4.77 -13.01
N LEU A 323 -16.43 4.37 -13.49
CA LEU A 323 -16.23 3.85 -14.82
C LEU A 323 -15.96 2.35 -14.75
N LEU A 324 -16.95 1.55 -15.13
CA LEU A 324 -16.92 0.09 -15.07
C LEU A 324 -16.60 -0.47 -16.46
N ILE A 325 -15.68 -1.42 -16.57
CA ILE A 325 -15.21 -1.92 -17.86
C ILE A 325 -15.27 -3.44 -17.85
N GLY A 326 -16.02 -4.02 -18.79
CA GLY A 326 -16.24 -5.46 -18.87
C GLY A 326 -16.87 -5.88 -20.19
N GLN A 327 -17.22 -7.15 -20.31
CA GLN A 327 -17.92 -7.75 -21.44
C GLN A 327 -19.42 -7.78 -21.19
N GLN A 328 -19.84 -7.98 -19.94
CA GLN A 328 -21.25 -8.05 -19.56
C GLN A 328 -21.66 -6.95 -18.59
N PRO A 329 -22.91 -6.47 -18.65
CA PRO A 329 -23.40 -5.48 -17.70
C PRO A 329 -23.40 -6.06 -16.28
N PRO A 330 -23.18 -5.23 -15.25
CA PRO A 330 -23.57 -5.59 -13.89
C PRO A 330 -25.08 -5.93 -13.89
N PRO A 331 -25.50 -7.05 -13.30
CA PRO A 331 -26.91 -7.46 -13.17
C PRO A 331 -27.74 -6.50 -12.32
#